data_AF-A0A962LA95-F1
#
_entry.id   AF-A0A962LA95-F1
#
_cell.length_a   1.000
_cell.length_b   1.000
_cell.length_c   1.000
_cell.angle_alpha   90.00
_cell.angle_beta   90.00
_cell.angle_gamma   90.00
#
_symmetry.space_group_name_H-M   'P 1'
#
loop_
_entity.id
_entity.type
_entity.pdbx_description
1 polymer ?
#
loop_
_entity_poly.entity_id
_entity_poly.type
_entity_poly.pdbx_seq_one_letter_code
_entity_poly.pdbx_strand_id
1 'polypeptide(L)'
;MHIPESDWKKFRPLRDKALANLCDKVLTAITATTANDALSSHQKYLKIYDEIQHYDEQIGLIFDGYSRSLALSQLAMIQSHHLLEPEEFAGLSASTREYLAQCHL
;
A
#
# COMPACT_ATOMS: atom_id res chain seq x y z
N MET A 1 12.93 15.17 -8.71
CA MET A 1 13.17 14.03 -9.63
C MET A 1 11.85 13.64 -10.26
N HIS A 2 11.82 13.22 -11.52
CA HIS A 2 10.62 12.70 -12.19
C HIS A 2 10.80 11.22 -12.55
N ILE A 3 9.72 10.45 -12.51
CA ILE A 3 9.75 9.05 -12.93
C ILE A 3 10.02 8.94 -14.44
N PRO A 4 10.96 8.06 -14.87
CA PRO A 4 11.19 7.78 -16.29
C PRO A 4 9.94 7.24 -16.99
N GLU A 5 9.83 7.46 -18.31
CA GLU A 5 8.67 6.98 -19.11
C GLU A 5 8.50 5.46 -19.05
N SER A 6 9.62 4.72 -19.07
CA SER A 6 9.62 3.28 -18.94
C SER A 6 9.00 2.79 -17.63
N ASP A 7 9.19 3.55 -16.56
CA ASP A 7 8.76 3.19 -15.21
C ASP A 7 7.33 3.68 -14.95
N TRP A 8 6.96 4.81 -15.53
CA TRP A 8 5.57 5.28 -15.55
C TRP A 8 4.61 4.25 -16.15
N LYS A 9 5.02 3.55 -17.22
CA LYS A 9 4.23 2.46 -17.80
C LYS A 9 4.09 1.23 -16.88
N LYS A 10 5.08 1.00 -16.01
CA LYS A 10 5.08 -0.09 -15.02
C LYS A 10 4.38 0.30 -13.72
N PHE A 11 4.20 1.59 -13.48
CA PHE A 11 3.62 2.10 -12.25
C PHE A 11 2.17 1.62 -12.04
N ARG A 12 1.31 1.70 -13.06
CA ARG A 12 -0.10 1.30 -12.94
C ARG A 12 -0.27 -0.15 -12.44
N PRO A 13 0.33 -1.18 -13.08
CA PRO A 13 0.16 -2.54 -12.59
C PRO A 13 0.77 -2.77 -11.19
N LEU A 14 1.87 -2.11 -10.84
CA LEU A 14 2.44 -2.17 -9.48
C LEU A 14 1.49 -1.55 -8.45
N ARG A 15 0.91 -0.38 -8.77
CA ARG A 15 -0.06 0.32 -7.93
C ARG A 15 -1.31 -0.52 -7.70
N ASP A 16 -1.86 -1.09 -8.77
CA ASP A 16 -3.08 -1.91 -8.69
C ASP A 16 -2.85 -3.17 -7.85
N LYS A 17 -1.69 -3.82 -8.00
CA LYS A 17 -1.30 -4.96 -7.16
C LYS A 17 -1.10 -4.56 -5.70
N ALA A 18 -0.43 -3.43 -5.43
CA ALA A 18 -0.21 -2.95 -4.08
C ALA A 18 -1.53 -2.62 -3.36
N LEU A 19 -2.50 -2.03 -4.08
CA LEU A 19 -3.83 -1.77 -3.55
C LEU A 19 -4.56 -3.07 -3.21
N ALA A 20 -4.50 -4.07 -4.10
CA ALA A 20 -5.08 -5.39 -3.82
C ALA A 20 -4.45 -6.03 -2.57
N ASN A 21 -3.12 -6.00 -2.46
CA ASN A 21 -2.41 -6.53 -1.29
C ASN A 21 -2.78 -5.79 0.00
N LEU A 22 -2.98 -4.47 -0.04
CA LEU A 22 -3.46 -3.72 1.12
C LEU A 22 -4.88 -4.14 1.50
N CYS A 23 -5.80 -4.23 0.54
CA CYS A 23 -7.16 -4.70 0.78
C CYS A 23 -7.19 -6.13 1.38
N ASP A 24 -6.34 -7.03 0.91
CA ASP A 24 -6.23 -8.38 1.47
C ASP A 24 -5.74 -8.37 2.92
N LYS A 25 -4.81 -7.47 3.28
CA LYS A 25 -4.40 -7.25 4.68
C LYS A 25 -5.57 -6.77 5.55
N VAL A 26 -6.40 -5.84 5.05
CA VAL A 26 -7.62 -5.35 5.74
C VAL A 26 -8.57 -6.51 6.03
N LEU A 27 -8.91 -7.29 5.00
CA LEU A 27 -9.85 -8.40 5.10
C LEU A 27 -9.34 -9.49 6.05
N THR A 28 -8.04 -9.74 6.04
CA THR A 28 -7.39 -10.67 6.98
C THR A 28 -7.50 -10.18 8.42
N ALA A 29 -7.25 -8.90 8.68
CA ALA A 29 -7.37 -8.30 10.01
C ALA A 29 -8.82 -8.37 10.54
N ILE A 30 -9.80 -8.00 9.71
CA ILE A 30 -11.23 -8.10 10.05
C ILE A 30 -11.62 -9.55 10.35
N THR A 31 -11.15 -10.51 9.55
CA THR A 31 -11.41 -11.93 9.77
C THR A 31 -10.83 -12.39 11.12
N ALA A 32 -9.63 -11.96 11.48
CA ALA A 32 -9.04 -12.27 12.78
C ALA A 32 -9.85 -11.67 13.95
N THR A 33 -10.36 -10.45 13.80
CA THR A 33 -11.20 -9.80 14.82
C THR A 33 -12.57 -10.49 14.95
N THR A 34 -13.19 -10.89 13.84
CA THR A 34 -14.47 -11.62 13.88
C THR A 34 -14.35 -13.01 14.51
N ALA A 35 -13.23 -13.71 14.29
CA ALA A 35 -12.94 -15.03 14.85
C ALA A 35 -12.49 -15.00 16.34
N ASN A 36 -12.32 -13.83 16.94
CA ASN A 36 -11.84 -13.73 18.32
C ASN A 36 -12.96 -14.00 19.35
N ASP A 37 -12.98 -15.20 19.93
CA ASP A 37 -14.00 -15.61 20.89
C ASP A 37 -13.92 -14.91 22.26
N ALA A 38 -12.82 -14.19 22.55
CA ALA A 38 -12.71 -13.40 23.78
C ALA A 38 -13.49 -12.07 23.71
N LEU A 39 -13.96 -11.67 22.53
CA LEU A 39 -14.70 -10.42 22.32
C LEU A 39 -16.20 -10.66 22.19
N SER A 40 -17.00 -9.82 22.86
CA SER A 40 -18.44 -9.74 22.58
C SER A 40 -18.70 -9.18 21.17
N SER A 41 -19.91 -9.40 20.65
CA SER A 41 -20.30 -8.91 19.32
C SER A 41 -20.14 -7.39 19.17
N HIS A 42 -20.47 -6.61 20.21
CA HIS A 42 -20.30 -5.15 20.18
C HIS A 42 -18.82 -4.75 20.17
N GLN A 43 -17.97 -5.44 20.94
CA GLN A 43 -16.52 -5.18 20.91
C GLN A 43 -15.89 -5.53 19.55
N LYS A 44 -16.34 -6.62 18.91
CA LYS A 44 -15.93 -6.97 17.55
C LYS A 44 -16.33 -5.87 16.56
N TYR A 45 -17.56 -5.39 16.64
CA TYR A 45 -18.05 -4.30 15.79
C TYR A 45 -17.20 -3.03 15.91
N LEU A 46 -16.97 -2.56 17.14
CA LEU A 46 -16.17 -1.35 17.38
C LEU A 46 -14.74 -1.51 16.86
N LYS A 47 -14.11 -2.65 17.14
CA LYS A 47 -12.73 -2.91 16.69
C LYS A 47 -12.63 -2.97 15.16
N ILE A 48 -13.59 -3.60 14.47
CA ILE A 48 -13.64 -3.64 13.01
C ILE A 48 -13.83 -2.22 12.44
N TYR A 49 -14.67 -1.41 13.07
CA TYR A 49 -14.86 -0.02 12.66
C TYR A 49 -13.54 0.77 12.74
N ASP A 50 -12.82 0.65 13.85
CA ASP A 50 -11.51 1.31 14.03
C ASP A 50 -10.48 0.80 13.01
N GLU A 51 -10.44 -0.51 12.75
CA GLU A 51 -9.57 -1.11 11.72
C GLU A 51 -9.88 -0.53 10.34
N ILE A 52 -11.16 -0.45 9.96
CA ILE A 52 -11.57 0.13 8.67
C ILE A 52 -11.13 1.59 8.55
N GLN A 53 -11.35 2.41 9.58
CA GLN A 53 -10.93 3.83 9.55
C GLN A 53 -9.42 3.95 9.36
N HIS A 54 -8.63 3.18 10.13
CA HIS A 54 -7.18 3.21 10.05
C HIS A 54 -6.65 2.81 8.66
N TYR A 55 -7.25 1.80 8.04
CA TYR A 55 -6.84 1.37 6.71
C TYR A 55 -7.36 2.28 5.59
N ASP A 56 -8.52 2.89 5.74
CA ASP A 56 -9.03 3.90 4.80
C ASP A 56 -8.08 5.10 4.72
N GLU A 57 -7.58 5.57 5.86
CA GLU A 57 -6.55 6.61 5.93
C GLU A 57 -5.27 6.19 5.17
N GLN A 58 -4.82 4.95 5.33
CA GLN A 58 -3.65 4.43 4.59
C GLN A 58 -3.93 4.32 3.09
N ILE A 59 -5.12 3.87 2.70
CA ILE A 59 -5.51 3.78 1.29
C ILE A 59 -5.49 5.16 0.65
N GLY A 60 -6.10 6.16 1.29
CA GLY A 60 -6.08 7.54 0.82
C GLY A 60 -4.65 8.08 0.73
N LEU A 61 -3.87 7.93 1.80
CA LEU A 61 -2.49 8.43 1.85
C LEU A 61 -1.61 7.87 0.73
N ILE A 62 -1.72 6.57 0.43
CA ILE A 62 -0.85 5.88 -0.53
C ILE A 62 -1.38 6.01 -1.96
N PHE A 63 -2.70 5.93 -2.16
CA PHE A 63 -3.29 5.70 -3.47
C PHE A 63 -4.12 6.87 -4.01
N ASP A 64 -4.40 7.92 -3.23
CA ASP A 64 -5.14 9.06 -3.74
C ASP A 64 -4.35 9.82 -4.82
N GLY A 65 -5.08 10.16 -5.88
CA GLY A 65 -4.52 10.74 -7.08
C GLY A 65 -3.81 9.71 -7.97
N TYR A 66 -3.72 10.06 -9.24
CA TYR A 66 -2.99 9.28 -10.22
C TYR A 66 -2.32 10.24 -11.20
N SER A 67 -1.05 10.53 -10.96
CA SER A 67 -0.28 11.43 -11.80
C SER A 67 1.20 11.06 -11.79
N ARG A 68 1.92 11.53 -12.82
CA ARG A 68 3.34 11.27 -12.96
C ARG A 68 4.18 11.91 -11.86
N SER A 69 3.74 13.05 -11.32
CA SER A 69 4.43 13.73 -10.22
C SER A 69 4.28 12.99 -8.90
N LEU A 70 3.19 12.25 -8.69
CA LEU A 70 2.94 11.45 -7.49
C LEU A 70 3.54 10.04 -7.56
N ALA A 71 3.90 9.55 -8.75
CA ALA A 71 4.31 8.16 -8.94
C ALA A 71 5.52 7.74 -8.06
N LEU A 72 6.54 8.59 -7.94
CA LEU A 72 7.73 8.27 -7.14
C LEU A 72 7.40 8.21 -5.64
N SER A 73 6.61 9.15 -5.14
CA SER A 73 6.20 9.16 -3.73
C SER A 73 5.29 7.96 -3.42
N GLN A 74 4.32 7.66 -4.29
CA GLN A 74 3.46 6.48 -4.11
C GLN A 74 4.28 5.18 -4.16
N LEU A 75 5.27 5.04 -5.05
CA LEU A 75 6.16 3.87 -5.07
C LEU A 75 6.98 3.73 -3.78
N ALA A 76 7.49 4.84 -3.23
CA ALA A 76 8.21 4.83 -1.96
C ALA A 76 7.29 4.41 -0.80
N MET A 77 6.05 4.91 -0.77
CA MET A 77 5.06 4.52 0.22
C MET A 77 4.69 3.04 0.10
N ILE A 78 4.41 2.55 -1.11
CA ILE A 78 4.14 1.13 -1.39
C ILE A 78 5.29 0.24 -0.87
N GLN A 79 6.55 0.67 -1.03
CA GLN A 79 7.71 -0.03 -0.50
C GLN A 79 7.75 -0.01 1.03
N SER A 80 7.61 1.15 1.66
CA SER A 80 7.66 1.31 3.13
C SER A 80 6.56 0.54 3.86
N HIS A 81 5.36 0.43 3.27
CA HIS A 81 4.25 -0.36 3.81
C HIS A 81 4.32 -1.86 3.47
N HIS A 82 5.41 -2.31 2.83
CA HIS A 82 5.63 -3.69 2.40
C HIS A 82 4.41 -4.24 1.64
N LEU A 83 3.91 -3.46 0.68
CA LEU A 83 2.75 -3.83 -0.14
C LEU A 83 3.14 -4.62 -1.39
N LEU A 84 4.42 -4.68 -1.73
CA LEU A 84 5.00 -5.46 -2.81
C LEU A 84 6.33 -6.06 -2.34
N GLU A 85 6.72 -7.17 -2.94
CA GLU A 85 8.03 -7.79 -2.69
C GLU A 85 9.17 -6.99 -3.36
N PRO A 86 10.39 -7.00 -2.81
CA PRO A 86 11.53 -6.27 -3.39
C PRO A 86 11.79 -6.56 -4.86
N GLU A 87 11.56 -7.81 -5.30
CA GLU A 87 11.77 -8.28 -6.67
C GLU A 87 10.82 -7.61 -7.66
N GLU A 88 9.65 -7.16 -7.22
CA GLU A 88 8.66 -6.50 -8.06
C GLU A 88 9.15 -5.11 -8.51
N PHE A 89 10.00 -4.48 -7.71
CA PHE A 89 10.67 -3.23 -8.06
C PHE A 89 11.88 -3.44 -8.97
N ALA A 90 12.39 -4.68 -9.13
CA ALA A 90 13.57 -4.96 -9.94
C ALA A 90 13.39 -4.57 -11.41
N GLY A 91 12.14 -4.55 -11.90
CA GLY A 91 11.80 -4.09 -13.23
C GLY A 91 11.93 -2.58 -13.44
N LEU A 92 12.08 -1.77 -12.39
CA LEU A 92 12.23 -0.31 -12.49
C LEU A 92 13.68 0.07 -12.84
N SER A 93 13.85 1.25 -13.44
CA SER A 93 15.17 1.79 -13.75
C SER A 93 16.06 1.92 -12.50
N ALA A 94 17.38 1.90 -12.72
CA ALA A 94 18.35 2.08 -11.63
C ALA A 94 18.10 3.38 -10.86
N SER A 95 17.86 4.49 -11.55
CA SER A 95 17.56 5.79 -10.92
C SER A 95 16.32 5.73 -10.03
N THR A 96 15.26 5.04 -10.45
CA THR A 96 14.05 4.89 -9.62
C THR A 96 14.34 4.03 -8.39
N ARG A 97 15.07 2.91 -8.55
CA ARG A 97 15.44 2.04 -7.43
C ARG A 97 16.37 2.73 -6.43
N GLU A 98 17.30 3.56 -6.91
CA GLU A 98 18.16 4.39 -6.06
C GLU A 98 17.36 5.42 -5.26
N TYR A 99 16.38 6.08 -5.90
CA TYR A 99 15.46 6.98 -5.19
C TYR A 99 14.71 6.26 -4.08
N LEU A 100 14.15 5.09 -4.39
CA LEU A 100 13.41 4.27 -3.41
C LEU A 100 14.31 3.84 -2.24
N ALA A 101 15.56 3.44 -2.51
CA ALA A 101 16.52 3.07 -1.46
C ALA A 101 16.90 4.24 -0.52
N GLN A 102 16.78 5.48 -0.98
CA GLN A 102 17.07 6.69 -0.18
C GLN A 102 15.86 7.18 0.61
N CYS A 103 14.65 6.73 0.27
CA CYS A 103 13.44 7.01 1.02
C CYS A 103 13.37 6.11 2.26
N HIS A 104 13.85 6.61 3.39
CA HIS A 104 13.51 6.06 4.70
C HIS A 104 12.25 6.78 5.20
N LEU A 105 11.08 6.29 4.75
CA LEU A 105 9.76 6.72 5.23
C LEU A 105 9.33 5.83 6.38
#